data_AF-A0A841ESL7-F1
#
_entry.id   AF-A0A841ESL7-F1
#
_cell.length_a   1.000
_cell.length_b   1.000
_cell.length_c   1.000
_cell.angle_alpha   90.00
_cell.angle_beta   90.00
_cell.angle_gamma   90.00
#
_symmetry.space_group_name_H-M   'P 1'
#
loop_
_entity.id
_entity.type
_entity.pdbx_description
1 polymer ?
#
loop_
_entity_poly.entity_id
_entity_poly.type
_entity_poly.pdbx_seq_one_letter_code
_entity_poly.pdbx_strand_id
1 'polypeptide(L)' 'MDKNKTVKTLNKLIQVNNDRIAGYKTAFSETTDISLKALFSNCINTSKFNNKALIFEVEKLDGKPIFGTKTAFIC' A
#
# COMPACT_ATOMS: atom_id res chain seq x y z
N MET A 1 19.60 -16.21 -1.36
CA MET A 1 18.53 -15.32 -1.88
C MET A 1 19.16 -13.96 -2.18
N ASP A 2 18.90 -13.38 -3.36
CA ASP A 2 19.46 -12.08 -3.75
C ASP A 2 18.73 -10.94 -3.01
N LYS A 3 19.45 -10.25 -2.12
CA LYS A 3 18.94 -9.15 -1.27
C LYS A 3 18.34 -8.02 -2.11
N ASN A 4 18.95 -7.66 -3.24
CA ASN A 4 18.47 -6.60 -4.13
C ASN A 4 17.16 -7.02 -4.81
N LYS A 5 17.07 -8.27 -5.26
CA LYS A 5 15.85 -8.82 -5.84
C LYS A 5 14.70 -8.86 -4.82
N THR A 6 14.99 -9.22 -3.57
CA THR A 6 14.01 -9.21 -2.47
C THR A 6 13.53 -7.80 -2.18
N VAL A 7 14.44 -6.83 -1.99
CA VAL A 7 14.09 -5.42 -1.75
C VAL A 7 13.24 -4.86 -2.89
N LYS A 8 13.57 -5.16 -4.15
CA LYS A 8 12.77 -4.75 -5.31
C LYS A 8 11.35 -5.32 -5.28
N THR A 9 11.21 -6.57 -4.88
CA THR A 9 9.90 -7.24 -4.78
C THR A 9 9.07 -6.66 -3.64
N LEU A 10 9.67 -6.45 -2.47
CA LEU A 10 9.00 -5.82 -1.33
C LEU A 10 8.54 -4.40 -1.66
N ASN A 11 9.39 -3.60 -2.31
CA ASN A 11 9.01 -2.28 -2.79
C ASN A 11 7.84 -2.33 -3.80
N LYS A 12 7.78 -3.34 -4.67
CA LYS A 12 6.63 -3.51 -5.56
C LYS A 12 5.33 -3.78 -4.77
N LEU A 13 5.40 -4.53 -3.67
CA LEU A 13 4.25 -4.78 -2.80
C LEU A 13 3.86 -3.54 -1.98
N ILE A 14 4.82 -2.71 -1.57
CA ILE A 14 4.56 -1.40 -0.94
C ILE A 14 3.75 -0.52 -1.89
N GLN A 15 4.17 -0.44 -3.16
CA GLN A 15 3.44 0.30 -4.20
C GLN A 15 1.99 -0.20 -4.35
N VAL A 16 1.79 -1.52 -4.43
CA VAL A 16 0.46 -2.12 -4.55
C VAL A 16 -0.42 -1.78 -3.34
N ASN A 17 0.11 -1.79 -2.12
CA ASN A 17 -0.66 -1.42 -0.93
C ASN A 17 -0.98 0.08 -0.90
N ASN A 18 -0.05 0.94 -1.35
CA ASN A 18 -0.34 2.37 -1.50
C ASN A 18 -1.46 2.61 -2.52
N ASP A 19 -1.39 1.97 -3.69
CA ASP A 19 -2.42 2.11 -4.74
C ASP A 19 -3.79 1.60 -4.25
N ARG A 20 -3.82 0.49 -3.49
CA ARG A 20 -5.02 -0.03 -2.83
C ARG A 20 -5.60 0.95 -1.82
N ILE A 21 -4.76 1.56 -0.97
CA ILE A 21 -5.22 2.57 0.01
C ILE A 21 -5.90 3.73 -0.72
N ALA A 22 -5.32 4.22 -1.82
CA ALA A 22 -5.93 5.28 -2.61
C ALA A 22 -7.27 4.83 -3.22
N GLY A 23 -7.29 3.68 -3.91
CA GLY A 23 -8.51 3.16 -4.55
C GLY A 23 -9.65 2.90 -3.55
N TYR A 24 -9.35 2.32 -2.39
CA TYR A 24 -10.36 2.09 -1.36
C TYR A 24 -10.84 3.38 -0.70
N LYS A 25 -9.99 4.40 -0.55
CA LYS A 25 -10.43 5.71 -0.08
C LYS A 25 -11.41 6.35 -1.06
N THR A 26 -11.12 6.29 -2.35
CA THR A 26 -12.02 6.77 -3.41
C THR A 26 -13.35 6.01 -3.36
N ALA A 27 -13.32 4.68 -3.38
CA ALA A 27 -14.53 3.86 -3.33
C ALA A 27 -15.36 4.09 -2.04
N PHE A 28 -14.70 4.27 -0.90
CA PHE A 28 -15.34 4.64 0.37
C PHE A 28 -16.06 6.00 0.28
N SER A 29 -15.45 6.99 -0.39
CA SER A 29 -16.05 8.32 -0.55
C SER A 29 -17.21 8.36 -1.55
N GLU A 30 -17.17 7.50 -2.58
CA GLU A 30 -18.15 7.49 -3.67
C GLU A 30 -19.38 6.65 -3.35
N THR A 31 -19.26 5.63 -2.48
CA THR A 31 -20.40 4.77 -2.13
C THR A 31 -21.26 5.40 -1.02
N THR A 32 -22.58 5.16 -1.08
CA THR A 32 -23.53 5.48 0.00
C THR A 32 -23.91 4.26 0.83
N ASP A 33 -23.57 3.04 0.39
CA ASP A 33 -23.85 1.79 1.10
C ASP A 33 -22.97 1.66 2.35
N ILE A 34 -23.60 1.56 3.51
CA ILE A 34 -22.92 1.51 4.81
C ILE A 34 -22.05 0.26 4.96
N SER A 35 -22.52 -0.87 4.43
CA SER A 35 -21.82 -2.16 4.45
C SER A 35 -20.55 -2.08 3.60
N LEU A 36 -20.64 -1.48 2.40
CA LEU A 36 -19.48 -1.24 1.55
C LEU A 36 -18.49 -0.25 2.18
N LYS A 37 -18.97 0.79 2.87
CA LYS A 37 -18.10 1.68 3.64
C LYS A 37 -17.31 0.93 4.72
N ALA A 38 -17.98 0.05 5.47
CA ALA A 38 -17.31 -0.77 6.47
C ALA A 38 -16.27 -1.71 5.83
N LEU A 39 -16.61 -2.35 4.71
CA LEU A 39 -15.69 -3.19 3.95
C LEU A 39 -14.45 -2.42 3.49
N PHE A 40 -14.62 -1.27 2.83
CA PHE A 40 -13.49 -0.47 2.35
C PHE A 40 -12.63 0.08 3.49
N SER A 41 -13.24 0.48 4.61
CA SER A 41 -12.48 0.88 5.81
C SER A 41 -11.56 -0.23 6.31
N ASN A 42 -12.07 -1.47 6.38
CA ASN A 42 -11.28 -2.64 6.74
C ASN A 42 -10.16 -2.90 5.73
N CYS A 43 -10.44 -2.83 4.43
CA CYS A 43 -9.44 -2.98 3.39
C CYS A 43 -8.33 -1.92 3.48
N ILE A 44 -8.68 -0.65 3.74
CA ILE A 44 -7.71 0.44 3.97
C ILE A 44 -6.80 0.11 5.14
N ASN A 45 -7.36 -0.35 6.26
CA ASN A 45 -6.60 -0.65 7.47
C ASN A 45 -5.66 -1.85 7.26
N THR A 46 -6.14 -2.91 6.61
CA THR A 46 -5.31 -4.07 6.25
C THR A 46 -4.17 -3.67 5.31
N SER A 47 -4.43 -2.86 4.28
CA SER A 47 -3.38 -2.37 3.39
C SER A 47 -2.36 -1.50 4.11
N LYS A 48 -2.78 -0.62 5.05
CA LYS A 48 -1.85 0.17 5.88
C LYS A 48 -0.98 -0.72 6.77
N PHE A 49 -1.55 -1.75 7.39
CA PHE A 49 -0.81 -2.70 8.23
C PHE A 49 0.26 -3.43 7.40
N ASN A 50 -0.15 -4.00 6.26
CA ASN A 50 0.76 -4.69 5.36
C ASN A 50 1.87 -3.76 4.87
N ASN A 51 1.53 -2.51 4.54
CA ASN A 51 2.51 -1.52 4.08
C ASN A 51 3.59 -1.24 5.13
N LYS A 52 3.18 -1.07 6.40
CA LYS A 52 4.13 -0.87 7.51
C LYS A 52 5.06 -2.09 7.69
N ALA A 53 4.51 -3.30 7.63
CA ALA A 53 5.31 -4.52 7.74
C ALA A 53 6.33 -4.65 6.59
N LEU A 54 5.91 -4.34 5.35
CA LEU A 54 6.80 -4.39 4.19
C LEU A 54 7.91 -3.32 4.26
N ILE A 55 7.58 -2.10 4.71
CA ILE A 55 8.57 -1.03 4.92
C ILE A 55 9.63 -1.49 5.93
N PHE A 56 9.19 -2.04 7.06
CA PHE A 56 10.09 -2.57 8.08
C PHE A 56 11.03 -3.66 7.54
N GLU A 57 10.52 -4.59 6.74
CA GLU A 57 11.35 -5.63 6.12
C GLU A 57 12.34 -5.07 5.08
N VAL A 58 11.97 -4.01 4.34
CA VAL A 58 12.90 -3.32 3.43
C VAL A 58 14.03 -2.66 4.22
N GLU A 59 13.72 -1.97 5.32
CA GLU A 59 14.71 -1.31 6.19
C GLU A 59 15.65 -2.32 6.85
N LYS A 60 15.12 -3.45 7.34
CA LYS A 60 15.91 -4.56 7.89
C LYS A 60 16.88 -5.17 6.87
N LEU A 61 16.57 -5.03 5.59
CA LEU A 61 17.43 -5.41 4.48
C LEU A 61 18.27 -4.24 3.97
N ASP A 62 18.50 -3.19 4.77
CA ASP A 62 19.26 -1.98 4.38
C ASP A 62 18.80 -1.37 3.03
N GLY A 63 17.58 -1.66 2.63
CA GLY A 63 16.97 -1.17 1.41
C GLY A 63 16.26 0.16 1.68
N LYS A 64 16.02 0.92 0.61
CA LYS A 64 15.23 2.16 0.70
C LYS A 64 13.77 1.85 0.37
N PRO A 65 12.82 2.07 1.31
CA PRO A 65 11.39 1.97 1.02
C PRO A 65 10.96 3.00 0.00
N ILE A 66 10.04 2.63 -0.89
CA ILE A 66 9.38 3.59 -1.76
C ILE A 66 8.16 4.20 -1.08
N PHE A 67 7.99 5.51 -1.26
CA PHE A 67 6.84 6.25 -0.75
C PHE A 67 5.96 6.68 -1.94
N GLY A 68 4.64 6.62 -1.77
CA GLY A 68 3.68 7.10 -2.76
C GLY A 68 3.02 6.03 -3.63
N THR A 69 2.04 6.47 -4.42
CA THR A 69 1.24 5.68 -5.37
C THR A 69 1.74 5.90 -6.80
N LYS A 70 1.38 5.02 -7.74
CA LYS A 70 1.62 5.30 -9.17
C LYS A 70 0.82 6.51 -9.67
N THR A 71 -0.31 6.81 -9.03
CA THR A 71 -1.27 7.84 -9.48
C THR A 71 -0.88 9.27 -9.07
N ALA A 72 0.25 9.47 -8.38
CA ALA A 72 0.75 10.79 -7.99
C ALA A 72 1.73 11.43 -9.00
N PHE A 73 1.76 10.96 -10.26
CA PHE A 73 2.43 11.67 -11.36
C PHE A 73 1.41 12.49 -12.16
N ILE A 74 0.90 13.55 -11.53
CA ILE A 74 0.41 14.74 -12.22
C ILE A 74 0.91 15.93 -11.41
N CYS A 75 2.15 16.34 -11.69
CA CYS A 75 2.67 17.67 -11.43
C CYS A 75 3.37 18.09 -12.71
#